data_AF-A0A7V8DE98-F1
#
_entry.id   AF-A0A7V8DE98-F1
#
_cell.length_a   1.000
_cell.length_b   1.000
_cell.length_c   1.000
_cell.angle_alpha   90.00
_cell.angle_beta   90.00
_cell.angle_gamma   90.00
#
_symmetry.space_group_name_H-M   'P 1'
#
loop_
_entity.id
_entity.type
_entity.pdbx_description
1 polymer ?
#
loop_
_entity_poly.entity_id
_entity_poly.type
_entity_poly.pdbx_seq_one_letter_code
_entity_poly.pdbx_strand_id
1 'polypeptide(L)'
;MKRRTGVTLVELMVYMAVMSIAIAAFAGYFGGFMKSAKGAEHKMQAAAELRLLFSRLSDGLHPAVAFTGVSASSVTIVCGSEQAPWYGPDADYDGDGIPNLKDTDDDGDAAQRFSLPADQQWRVGYDLEDDDDDNDGNRDCLMSFYYAPAERAVYRSAVFNAGTPEVTKLAVNISSFSFTAFGSKREDLGRNIDLGDDGMPGTADAGEGDGIITAREIDWVRPAQGGHGNRSGAVDTVDELKYVTTLELYAECDYNSDGRPDSFLRTHVSPPLVPLRRRR
;
A
#
# COMPACT_ATOMS: atom_id res chain seq x y z
N MET A 1 76.63 20.11 -27.64
CA MET A 1 75.71 19.15 -28.28
C MET A 1 75.42 18.00 -27.31
N LYS A 2 74.21 17.89 -26.76
CA LYS A 2 73.81 16.71 -25.97
C LYS A 2 73.66 15.52 -26.91
N ARG A 3 74.47 14.47 -26.73
CA ARG A 3 74.28 13.17 -27.40
C ARG A 3 72.86 12.70 -27.08
N ARG A 4 72.01 12.55 -28.10
CA ARG A 4 70.76 11.78 -27.98
C ARG A 4 71.17 10.31 -27.92
N THR A 5 71.18 9.74 -26.72
CA THR A 5 71.29 8.30 -26.52
C THR A 5 70.02 7.63 -27.06
N GLY A 6 70.16 6.73 -28.02
CA GLY A 6 69.06 5.92 -28.54
C GLY A 6 68.62 4.88 -27.51
N VAL A 7 67.34 4.53 -27.52
CA VAL A 7 66.77 3.48 -26.67
C VAL A 7 67.18 2.11 -27.22
N THR A 8 67.68 1.24 -26.37
CA THR A 8 68.03 -0.13 -26.77
C THR A 8 66.77 -0.99 -26.91
N LEU A 9 66.81 -2.03 -27.74
CA LEU A 9 65.68 -2.96 -27.91
C LEU A 9 65.25 -3.58 -26.57
N VAL A 10 66.22 -3.88 -25.70
CA VAL A 10 65.99 -4.45 -24.37
C VAL A 10 65.25 -3.46 -23.46
N GLU A 11 65.65 -2.20 -23.42
CA GLU A 11 64.93 -1.15 -22.67
C GLU A 11 63.49 -1.01 -23.19
N LEU A 12 63.28 -1.05 -24.51
CA LEU A 12 61.94 -0.98 -25.10
C LEU A 12 61.07 -2.17 -24.66
N MET A 13 61.62 -3.38 -24.62
CA MET A 13 60.91 -4.58 -24.15
C MET A 13 60.55 -4.49 -22.65
N VAL A 14 61.47 -3.99 -21.82
CA VAL A 14 61.21 -3.76 -20.39
C VAL A 14 60.13 -2.69 -20.20
N TYR A 15 60.19 -1.58 -20.92
CA TYR A 15 59.14 -0.55 -20.88
C TYR A 15 57.78 -1.10 -21.28
N MET A 16 57.70 -1.88 -22.36
CA MET A 16 56.43 -2.51 -22.77
C MET A 16 55.90 -3.49 -21.72
N ALA A 17 56.77 -4.27 -21.08
CA ALA A 17 56.37 -5.21 -20.03
C ALA A 17 55.87 -4.49 -18.76
N VAL A 18 56.54 -3.43 -18.32
CA VAL A 18 56.09 -2.63 -17.17
C VAL A 18 54.77 -1.92 -17.49
N MET A 19 54.65 -1.35 -18.69
CA MET A 19 53.41 -0.70 -19.14
C MET A 19 52.25 -1.70 -19.25
N SER A 20 52.47 -2.92 -19.74
CA SER A 20 51.39 -3.90 -19.85
C SER A 20 50.88 -4.35 -18.48
N ILE A 21 51.77 -4.54 -17.51
CA ILE A 21 51.39 -4.83 -16.10
C ILE A 21 50.59 -3.65 -15.52
N ALA A 22 51.05 -2.42 -15.73
CA ALA A 22 50.35 -1.23 -15.24
C ALA A 22 48.96 -1.06 -15.87
N ILE A 23 48.83 -1.29 -17.18
CA ILE A 23 47.56 -1.24 -17.91
C ILE A 23 46.61 -2.34 -17.40
N ALA A 24 47.10 -3.56 -17.18
CA ALA A 24 46.28 -4.65 -16.65
C ALA A 24 45.77 -4.35 -15.23
N ALA A 25 46.62 -3.82 -14.36
CA ALA A 25 46.24 -3.41 -13.02
C ALA A 25 45.20 -2.28 -13.04
N PHE A 26 45.40 -1.27 -13.91
CA PHE A 26 44.47 -0.15 -14.07
C PHE A 26 43.11 -0.60 -14.64
N ALA A 27 43.11 -1.49 -15.62
CA ALA A 27 41.89 -2.06 -16.19
C ALA A 27 41.09 -2.84 -15.14
N GLY A 28 41.76 -3.64 -14.31
CA GLY A 28 41.12 -4.36 -13.19
C GLY A 28 40.50 -3.41 -12.17
N TYR A 29 41.22 -2.36 -11.78
CA TYR A 29 40.70 -1.31 -10.89
C TYR A 29 39.48 -0.59 -11.49
N PHE A 30 39.57 -0.15 -12.75
CA PHE A 30 38.49 0.56 -13.42
C PHE A 30 37.24 -0.31 -13.59
N GLY A 31 37.41 -1.60 -13.93
CA GLY A 31 36.30 -2.55 -14.00
C GLY A 31 35.61 -2.75 -12.65
N GLY A 32 36.39 -2.87 -11.57
CA GLY A 32 35.86 -2.94 -10.20
C GLY A 32 35.10 -1.67 -9.80
N PHE A 33 35.67 -0.50 -10.07
CA PHE A 33 35.04 0.79 -9.82
C PHE A 33 33.73 0.95 -10.59
N MET A 34 33.72 0.68 -11.89
CA MET A 34 32.52 0.79 -12.73
C MET A 34 31.41 -0.14 -12.25
N LYS A 35 31.74 -1.39 -11.89
CA LYS A 35 30.75 -2.33 -11.32
C LYS A 35 30.17 -1.82 -10.01
N SER A 36 31.02 -1.29 -9.13
CA SER A 36 30.56 -0.74 -7.84
C SER A 36 29.72 0.53 -8.03
N ALA A 37 30.12 1.42 -8.94
CA ALA A 37 29.39 2.64 -9.25
C ALA A 37 28.01 2.34 -9.83
N LYS A 38 27.93 1.40 -10.79
CA LYS A 38 26.65 0.95 -11.35
C LYS A 38 25.76 0.25 -10.33
N GLY A 39 26.33 -0.59 -9.47
CA GLY A 39 25.58 -1.20 -8.38
C GLY A 39 25.02 -0.17 -7.40
N ALA A 40 25.76 0.90 -7.10
CA ALA A 40 25.25 1.99 -6.27
C ALA A 40 24.13 2.77 -6.97
N GLU A 41 24.28 3.05 -8.27
CA GLU A 41 23.28 3.73 -9.09
C GLU A 41 21.95 2.97 -9.13
N HIS A 42 21.98 1.65 -9.39
CA HIS A 42 20.77 0.82 -9.41
C HIS A 42 20.06 0.80 -8.06
N LYS A 43 20.82 0.66 -6.96
CA LYS A 43 20.26 0.72 -5.59
C LYS A 43 19.59 2.05 -5.28
N MET A 44 20.18 3.16 -5.74
CA MET A 44 19.58 4.48 -5.56
C MET A 44 18.28 4.64 -6.35
N GLN A 45 18.26 4.18 -7.61
CA GLN A 45 17.06 4.21 -8.46
C GLN A 45 15.95 3.32 -7.90
N ALA A 46 16.28 2.08 -7.53
CA ALA A 46 15.35 1.14 -6.90
C ALA A 46 14.73 1.71 -5.61
N ALA A 47 15.55 2.32 -4.73
CA ALA A 47 15.04 2.95 -3.51
C ALA A 47 14.15 4.17 -3.79
N ALA A 48 14.41 4.94 -4.85
CA ALA A 48 13.57 6.06 -5.24
C ALA A 48 12.21 5.60 -5.77
N GLU A 49 12.18 4.57 -6.62
CA GLU A 49 10.95 3.94 -7.12
C GLU A 49 10.09 3.40 -5.97
N LEU A 50 10.69 2.70 -5.02
CA LEU A 50 9.97 2.16 -3.86
C LEU A 50 9.37 3.26 -2.98
N ARG A 51 10.08 4.36 -2.75
CA ARG A 51 9.53 5.50 -1.98
C ARG A 51 8.36 6.14 -2.71
N LEU A 52 8.46 6.31 -4.03
CA LEU A 52 7.40 6.88 -4.84
C LEU A 52 6.17 5.97 -4.85
N LEU A 53 6.36 4.66 -4.99
CA LEU A 53 5.29 3.67 -4.87
C LEU A 53 4.59 3.77 -3.51
N PHE A 54 5.35 3.80 -2.42
CA PHE A 54 4.79 3.82 -1.06
C PHE A 54 4.08 5.13 -0.75
N SER A 55 4.57 6.26 -1.26
CA SER A 55 3.85 7.55 -1.19
C SER A 55 2.50 7.44 -1.90
N ARG A 56 2.48 6.95 -3.15
CA ARG A 56 1.25 6.81 -3.94
C ARG A 56 0.24 5.83 -3.32
N LEU A 57 0.73 4.71 -2.76
CA LEU A 57 -0.10 3.76 -2.04
C LEU A 57 -0.64 4.35 -0.74
N SER A 58 0.19 5.08 0.02
CA SER A 58 -0.23 5.75 1.24
C SER A 58 -1.33 6.77 0.93
N ASP A 59 -1.13 7.63 -0.06
CA ASP A 59 -2.11 8.65 -0.45
C ASP A 59 -3.43 8.01 -0.90
N GLY A 60 -3.38 6.90 -1.64
CA GLY A 60 -4.57 6.20 -2.11
C GLY A 60 -5.27 5.31 -1.07
N LEU A 61 -4.56 4.80 -0.07
CA LEU A 61 -5.13 3.99 1.00
C LEU A 61 -5.60 4.82 2.20
N HIS A 62 -5.08 6.04 2.37
CA HIS A 62 -5.46 6.93 3.47
C HIS A 62 -6.97 7.23 3.53
N PRO A 63 -7.69 7.53 2.43
CA PRO A 63 -9.12 7.81 2.47
C PRO A 63 -9.98 6.54 2.63
N ALA A 64 -9.38 5.36 2.82
CA ALA A 64 -10.16 4.14 2.99
C ALA A 64 -11.07 4.27 4.21
N VAL A 65 -12.36 3.97 3.99
CA VAL A 65 -13.39 3.92 5.02
C VAL A 65 -13.71 2.46 5.38
N ALA A 66 -13.62 1.55 4.42
CA ALA A 66 -13.77 0.12 4.65
C ALA A 66 -12.89 -0.70 3.70
N PHE A 67 -12.52 -1.91 4.13
CA PHE A 67 -11.93 -2.91 3.26
C PHE A 67 -13.02 -3.85 2.75
N THR A 68 -13.07 -4.09 1.45
CA THR A 68 -14.02 -5.00 0.80
C THR A 68 -13.36 -6.25 0.23
N GLY A 69 -12.03 -6.25 0.16
CA GLY A 69 -11.25 -7.45 -0.13
C GLY A 69 -9.78 -7.23 0.17
N VAL A 70 -9.13 -8.19 0.82
CA VAL A 70 -7.69 -8.15 1.10
C VAL A 70 -7.07 -9.49 0.75
N SER A 71 -5.98 -9.47 0.00
CA SER A 71 -5.17 -10.63 -0.32
C SER A 71 -3.69 -10.23 -0.32
N ALA A 72 -2.79 -11.20 -0.40
CA ALA A 72 -1.37 -10.92 -0.50
C ALA A 72 -1.03 -10.04 -1.73
N SER A 73 -1.75 -10.15 -2.84
CA SER A 73 -1.43 -9.43 -4.09
C SER A 73 -2.36 -8.26 -4.39
N SER A 74 -3.45 -8.10 -3.65
CA SER A 74 -4.45 -7.06 -3.92
C SER A 74 -5.17 -6.60 -2.66
N VAL A 75 -5.55 -5.32 -2.62
CA VAL A 75 -6.52 -4.81 -1.66
C VAL A 75 -7.57 -3.97 -2.38
N THR A 76 -8.83 -4.07 -1.94
CA THR A 76 -9.93 -3.24 -2.38
C THR A 76 -10.54 -2.52 -1.19
N ILE A 77 -10.73 -1.21 -1.35
CA ILE A 77 -11.26 -0.31 -0.35
C ILE A 77 -12.48 0.41 -0.89
N VAL A 78 -13.34 0.83 0.03
CA VAL A 78 -14.34 1.87 -0.19
C VAL A 78 -13.76 3.19 0.34
N CYS A 79 -13.98 4.25 -0.43
CA CYS A 79 -13.62 5.65 -0.17
C CYS A 79 -14.90 6.49 -0.29
N GLY A 80 -14.88 7.71 0.23
CA GLY A 80 -15.97 8.66 -0.07
C GLY A 80 -15.85 9.21 -1.49
N SER A 81 -16.91 9.88 -1.94
CA SER A 81 -16.99 10.50 -3.27
C SER A 81 -15.95 11.62 -3.46
N GLU A 82 -15.28 12.11 -2.41
CA GLU A 82 -14.28 13.18 -2.52
C GLU A 82 -13.06 12.80 -3.38
N GLN A 83 -12.90 11.50 -3.65
CA GLN A 83 -11.88 10.97 -4.56
C GLN A 83 -12.32 10.98 -6.04
N ALA A 84 -13.60 11.23 -6.32
CA ALA A 84 -14.16 11.20 -7.66
C ALA A 84 -13.78 12.46 -8.46
N PRO A 85 -13.51 12.34 -9.78
CA PRO A 85 -13.13 13.50 -10.61
C PRO A 85 -14.23 14.57 -10.73
N TRP A 86 -15.49 14.19 -10.46
CA TRP A 86 -16.65 15.06 -10.53
C TRP A 86 -17.00 15.70 -9.19
N TYR A 87 -16.33 15.34 -8.10
CA TYR A 87 -16.60 15.91 -6.78
C TYR A 87 -16.23 17.39 -6.72
N GLY A 88 -17.18 18.21 -6.27
CA GLY A 88 -17.04 19.65 -6.16
C GLY A 88 -16.87 20.07 -4.70
N PRO A 89 -15.64 20.21 -4.17
CA PRO A 89 -15.43 20.48 -2.74
C PRO A 89 -15.97 21.84 -2.27
N ASP A 90 -16.10 22.81 -3.18
CA ASP A 90 -16.67 24.13 -2.94
C ASP A 90 -18.14 24.24 -3.41
N ALA A 91 -18.73 23.13 -3.89
CA ALA A 91 -20.14 23.06 -4.22
C ALA A 91 -21.00 22.96 -2.95
N ASP A 92 -22.31 22.97 -3.15
CA ASP A 92 -23.35 22.88 -2.12
C ASP A 92 -24.48 22.08 -2.79
N TYR A 93 -24.35 20.75 -2.76
CA TYR A 93 -25.19 19.84 -3.55
C TYR A 93 -26.60 19.70 -2.98
N ASP A 94 -26.75 19.72 -1.66
CA ASP A 94 -28.03 19.63 -0.97
C ASP A 94 -28.69 21.02 -0.73
N GLY A 95 -27.92 22.10 -0.81
CA GLY A 95 -28.37 23.48 -0.70
C GLY A 95 -28.53 23.98 0.75
N ASP A 96 -27.88 23.34 1.73
CA ASP A 96 -27.94 23.75 3.13
C ASP A 96 -27.03 24.96 3.46
N GLY A 97 -26.17 25.35 2.51
CA GLY A 97 -25.24 26.48 2.63
C GLY A 97 -23.88 26.12 3.24
N ILE A 98 -23.61 24.83 3.46
CA ILE A 98 -22.32 24.28 3.86
C ILE A 98 -21.61 23.74 2.61
N PRO A 99 -20.35 24.12 2.36
CA PRO A 99 -19.62 23.54 1.23
C PRO A 99 -19.38 22.05 1.44
N ASN A 100 -19.56 21.22 0.41
CA ASN A 100 -19.45 19.75 0.47
C ASN A 100 -18.23 19.24 1.24
N LEU A 101 -17.04 19.86 1.10
CA LEU A 101 -15.84 19.43 1.83
C LEU A 101 -15.98 19.48 3.37
N LYS A 102 -16.94 20.24 3.88
CA LYS A 102 -17.25 20.40 5.31
C LYS A 102 -18.62 19.85 5.68
N ASP A 103 -19.38 19.46 4.68
CA ASP A 103 -20.64 18.78 4.86
C ASP A 103 -20.36 17.30 5.04
N THR A 104 -21.14 16.64 5.88
CA THR A 104 -21.05 15.18 6.07
C THR A 104 -22.36 14.48 5.73
N ASP A 105 -23.26 15.22 5.06
CA ASP A 105 -24.55 14.82 4.49
C ASP A 105 -24.73 15.54 3.14
N ASP A 106 -23.72 15.51 2.26
CA ASP A 106 -23.69 16.42 1.10
C ASP A 106 -24.72 16.09 0.00
N ASP A 107 -25.48 15.02 0.17
CA ASP A 107 -26.59 14.59 -0.67
C ASP A 107 -27.98 14.74 0.00
N GLY A 108 -28.01 15.14 1.27
CA GLY A 108 -29.20 15.41 2.08
C GLY A 108 -30.01 14.20 2.51
N ASP A 109 -29.46 12.98 2.45
CA ASP A 109 -30.19 11.76 2.74
C ASP A 109 -30.40 11.53 4.27
N ALA A 110 -29.62 12.20 5.13
CA ALA A 110 -29.78 12.12 6.58
C ALA A 110 -31.18 12.56 7.02
N ALA A 111 -31.85 13.44 6.24
CA ALA A 111 -33.24 13.81 6.47
C ALA A 111 -34.23 12.63 6.43
N GLN A 112 -33.87 11.53 5.76
CA GLN A 112 -34.66 10.30 5.72
C GLN A 112 -34.54 9.49 7.02
N ARG A 113 -33.48 9.70 7.81
CA ARG A 113 -33.17 8.94 9.03
C ARG A 113 -33.31 9.76 10.31
N PHE A 114 -33.02 11.05 10.25
CA PHE A 114 -32.97 11.94 11.39
C PHE A 114 -33.95 13.09 11.23
N SER A 115 -34.78 13.31 12.25
CA SER A 115 -35.72 14.42 12.31
C SER A 115 -35.04 15.72 12.76
N LEU A 116 -34.09 16.22 11.96
CA LEU A 116 -33.43 17.51 12.16
C LEU A 116 -33.87 18.54 11.09
N PRO A 117 -33.75 19.84 11.36
CA PRO A 117 -33.82 20.87 10.33
C PRO A 117 -32.74 20.68 9.26
N ALA A 118 -33.01 21.08 8.01
CA ALA A 118 -32.08 20.92 6.88
C ALA A 118 -30.70 21.51 7.16
N ASP A 119 -30.63 22.73 7.71
CA ASP A 119 -29.39 23.43 8.10
C ASP A 119 -28.61 22.79 9.28
N GLN A 120 -29.05 21.62 9.74
CA GLN A 120 -28.46 20.87 10.84
C GLN A 120 -28.23 19.39 10.49
N GLN A 121 -28.60 18.94 9.30
CA GLN A 121 -28.42 17.54 8.89
C GLN A 121 -26.94 17.17 8.76
N TRP A 122 -26.10 18.09 8.27
CA TRP A 122 -24.63 17.98 8.28
C TRP A 122 -24.02 17.59 9.65
N ARG A 123 -24.73 17.78 10.77
CA ARG A 123 -24.21 17.44 12.11
C ARG A 123 -24.29 15.95 12.45
N VAL A 124 -25.25 15.25 11.86
CA VAL A 124 -25.44 13.81 12.10
C VAL A 124 -24.66 13.01 11.09
N GLY A 125 -24.66 13.46 9.84
CA GLY A 125 -23.83 13.00 8.73
C GLY A 125 -24.00 11.52 8.39
N TYR A 126 -24.29 11.22 7.13
CA TYR A 126 -24.66 9.86 6.72
C TYR A 126 -23.75 9.25 5.63
N ASP A 127 -22.95 10.07 4.95
CA ASP A 127 -21.97 9.68 3.90
C ASP A 127 -21.03 8.53 4.34
N LEU A 128 -20.65 8.51 5.62
CA LEU A 128 -19.73 7.48 6.12
C LEU A 128 -20.40 6.10 6.21
N GLU A 129 -21.73 6.01 6.25
CA GLU A 129 -22.46 4.78 6.54
C GLU A 129 -22.92 4.04 5.29
N ASP A 130 -23.42 4.73 4.26
CA ASP A 130 -24.06 4.13 3.07
C ASP A 130 -23.22 4.10 1.79
N ASP A 131 -22.18 4.92 1.66
CA ASP A 131 -21.30 5.00 0.49
C ASP A 131 -22.01 5.42 -0.82
N ASP A 132 -23.11 6.17 -0.73
CA ASP A 132 -24.01 6.57 -1.83
C ASP A 132 -24.34 8.08 -1.79
N ASP A 133 -23.29 8.91 -1.83
CA ASP A 133 -23.24 10.38 -1.77
C ASP A 133 -23.94 11.07 -2.97
N ASP A 134 -24.58 10.33 -3.89
CA ASP A 134 -25.43 10.90 -4.95
C ASP A 134 -26.85 10.30 -5.00
N ASN A 135 -27.20 9.45 -4.02
CA ASN A 135 -28.48 8.74 -3.91
C ASN A 135 -28.85 7.93 -5.18
N ASP A 136 -27.89 7.43 -5.95
CA ASP A 136 -28.14 6.62 -7.15
C ASP A 136 -28.27 5.11 -6.85
N GLY A 137 -28.01 4.70 -5.60
CA GLY A 137 -28.12 3.34 -5.11
C GLY A 137 -26.88 2.48 -5.40
N ASN A 138 -25.79 3.07 -5.90
CA ASN A 138 -24.50 2.42 -6.10
C ASN A 138 -23.49 2.90 -5.06
N ARG A 139 -22.30 2.28 -5.08
CA ARG A 139 -21.18 2.80 -4.31
C ARG A 139 -20.44 3.85 -5.13
N ASP A 140 -20.16 4.99 -4.54
CA ASP A 140 -19.53 6.08 -5.29
C ASP A 140 -18.08 5.83 -5.61
N CYS A 141 -17.31 5.28 -4.66
CA CYS A 141 -15.87 5.13 -4.83
C CYS A 141 -15.37 3.77 -4.34
N LEU A 142 -14.94 2.95 -5.30
CA LEU A 142 -14.24 1.70 -5.04
C LEU A 142 -12.82 1.77 -5.63
N MET A 143 -11.80 1.61 -4.80
CA MET A 143 -10.42 1.55 -5.25
C MET A 143 -9.79 0.19 -4.99
N SER A 144 -9.17 -0.39 -6.01
CA SER A 144 -8.37 -1.60 -5.91
C SER A 144 -6.91 -1.30 -6.21
N PHE A 145 -6.01 -1.75 -5.33
CA PHE A 145 -4.57 -1.75 -5.54
C PHE A 145 -4.11 -3.18 -5.75
N TYR A 146 -3.35 -3.46 -6.81
CA TYR A 146 -2.91 -4.82 -7.11
C TYR A 146 -1.54 -4.88 -7.76
N TYR A 147 -0.83 -5.96 -7.46
CA TYR A 147 0.45 -6.29 -8.10
C TYR A 147 0.22 -7.23 -9.29
N ALA A 148 0.85 -6.91 -10.41
CA ALA A 148 0.86 -7.74 -11.63
C ALA A 148 2.27 -8.34 -11.83
N PRO A 149 2.52 -9.60 -11.39
CA PRO A 149 3.86 -10.19 -11.41
C PRO A 149 4.47 -10.31 -12.81
N ALA A 150 3.65 -10.64 -13.81
CA ALA A 150 4.10 -10.76 -15.20
C ALA A 150 4.64 -9.43 -15.77
N GLU A 151 4.14 -8.31 -15.26
CA GLU A 151 4.52 -6.96 -15.69
C GLU A 151 5.49 -6.29 -14.72
N ARG A 152 5.74 -6.89 -13.55
CA ARG A 152 6.57 -6.31 -12.49
C ARG A 152 6.12 -4.91 -12.11
N ALA A 153 4.81 -4.73 -12.03
CA ALA A 153 4.17 -3.43 -11.88
C ALA A 153 3.05 -3.48 -10.84
N VAL A 154 2.85 -2.36 -10.14
CA VAL A 154 1.75 -2.16 -9.20
C VAL A 154 0.77 -1.17 -9.82
N TYR A 155 -0.52 -1.47 -9.69
CA TYR A 155 -1.62 -0.72 -10.29
C TYR A 155 -2.61 -0.25 -9.23
N ARG A 156 -3.30 0.83 -9.56
CA ARG A 156 -4.53 1.29 -8.92
C ARG A 156 -5.65 1.21 -9.96
N SER A 157 -6.81 0.70 -9.58
CA SER A 157 -8.03 0.71 -10.36
C SER A 157 -9.10 1.43 -9.53
N ALA A 158 -9.65 2.54 -10.03
CA ALA A 158 -10.74 3.24 -9.36
C ALA A 158 -12.03 3.07 -10.17
N VAL A 159 -13.14 2.77 -9.49
CA VAL A 159 -14.47 2.67 -10.08
C VAL A 159 -15.34 3.70 -9.39
N PHE A 160 -15.96 4.58 -10.18
CA PHE A 160 -16.86 5.62 -9.70
C PHE A 160 -18.29 5.34 -10.14
N ASN A 161 -19.26 5.35 -9.21
CA ASN A 161 -20.71 5.13 -9.42
C ASN A 161 -20.97 3.90 -10.32
N ALA A 162 -20.35 2.78 -9.96
CA ALA A 162 -20.35 1.52 -10.73
C ALA A 162 -19.92 1.63 -12.21
N GLY A 163 -19.19 2.68 -12.58
CA GLY A 163 -18.74 2.99 -13.92
C GLY A 163 -17.57 2.14 -14.43
N THR A 164 -16.90 2.63 -15.48
CA THR A 164 -15.74 1.93 -16.06
C THR A 164 -14.51 2.11 -15.15
N PRO A 165 -13.74 1.05 -14.87
CA PRO A 165 -12.53 1.17 -14.05
C PRO A 165 -11.45 2.05 -14.70
N GLU A 166 -10.99 3.05 -13.95
CA GLU A 166 -9.82 3.86 -14.30
C GLU A 166 -8.55 3.23 -13.75
N VAL A 167 -7.73 2.66 -14.64
CA VAL A 167 -6.50 1.96 -14.27
C VAL A 167 -5.28 2.89 -14.39
N THR A 168 -4.58 3.08 -13.28
CA THR A 168 -3.35 3.87 -13.18
C THR A 168 -2.19 2.99 -12.75
N LYS A 169 -1.06 3.07 -13.47
CA LYS A 169 0.19 2.40 -13.09
C LYS A 169 0.91 3.19 -12.01
N LEU A 170 1.18 2.58 -10.86
CA LEU A 170 1.84 3.22 -9.72
C LEU A 170 3.35 3.04 -9.71
N ALA A 171 3.87 1.90 -10.16
CA ALA A 171 5.30 1.62 -10.23
C ALA A 171 5.64 0.52 -11.25
N VAL A 172 6.92 0.42 -11.60
CA VAL A 172 7.52 -0.59 -12.48
C VAL A 172 8.77 -1.19 -11.83
N ASN A 173 9.31 -2.27 -12.41
CA ASN A 173 10.50 -2.99 -11.94
C ASN A 173 10.36 -3.60 -10.53
N ILE A 174 9.13 -3.72 -10.04
CA ILE A 174 8.81 -4.35 -8.77
C ILE A 174 8.96 -5.86 -8.94
N SER A 175 9.92 -6.48 -8.27
CA SER A 175 10.16 -7.94 -8.34
C SER A 175 9.25 -8.73 -7.41
N SER A 176 8.87 -8.13 -6.29
CA SER A 176 7.98 -8.71 -5.29
C SER A 176 7.14 -7.61 -4.65
N PHE A 177 5.88 -7.92 -4.34
CA PHE A 177 4.98 -7.01 -3.65
C PHE A 177 3.98 -7.83 -2.84
N SER A 178 3.69 -7.40 -1.60
CA SER A 178 2.60 -8.00 -0.84
C SER A 178 1.90 -7.04 0.13
N PHE A 179 0.61 -7.30 0.34
CA PHE A 179 -0.16 -6.79 1.47
C PHE A 179 -0.26 -7.83 2.59
N THR A 180 -0.24 -7.38 3.84
CA THR A 180 -0.58 -8.22 5.00
C THR A 180 -1.49 -7.45 5.93
N ALA A 181 -2.67 -8.02 6.19
CA ALA A 181 -3.68 -7.41 7.04
C ALA A 181 -3.42 -7.67 8.52
N PHE A 182 -3.65 -6.62 9.33
CA PHE A 182 -3.62 -6.67 10.78
C PHE A 182 -4.81 -5.89 11.34
N GLY A 183 -5.37 -6.39 12.43
CA GLY A 183 -6.22 -5.67 13.37
C GLY A 183 -5.43 -5.22 14.60
N SER A 184 -6.14 -4.59 15.54
CA SER A 184 -5.58 -4.19 16.84
C SER A 184 -6.54 -4.57 17.95
N LYS A 185 -6.01 -5.01 19.09
CA LYS A 185 -6.82 -5.31 20.29
C LYS A 185 -7.68 -4.12 20.76
N ARG A 186 -7.21 -2.89 20.54
CA ARG A 186 -8.00 -1.68 20.86
C ARG A 186 -9.25 -1.55 19.99
N GLU A 187 -9.24 -2.20 18.83
CA GLU A 187 -10.30 -2.20 17.82
C GLU A 187 -10.92 -3.59 17.65
N ASP A 188 -10.79 -4.45 18.67
CA ASP A 188 -11.34 -5.81 18.72
C ASP A 188 -12.88 -5.84 18.88
N LEU A 189 -13.54 -4.68 18.83
CA LEU A 189 -14.99 -4.56 18.93
C LEU A 189 -15.59 -5.24 20.18
N GLY A 190 -14.79 -5.36 21.26
CA GLY A 190 -15.17 -6.05 22.50
C GLY A 190 -15.29 -7.58 22.37
N ARG A 191 -14.72 -8.18 21.33
CA ARG A 191 -14.90 -9.60 20.99
C ARG A 191 -13.80 -10.55 21.49
N ASN A 192 -12.67 -10.02 21.98
CA ASN A 192 -11.53 -10.80 22.47
C ASN A 192 -10.99 -11.77 21.40
N ILE A 193 -10.65 -11.26 20.20
CA ILE A 193 -10.15 -12.07 19.06
C ILE A 193 -8.64 -12.28 19.10
N ASP A 194 -7.93 -11.51 19.93
CA ASP A 194 -6.53 -11.71 20.27
C ASP A 194 -6.37 -12.99 21.13
N LEU A 195 -6.55 -14.15 20.47
CA LEU A 195 -6.60 -15.51 21.04
C LEU A 195 -5.50 -16.43 20.47
N GLY A 196 -4.57 -15.90 19.69
CA GLY A 196 -3.50 -16.71 19.11
C GLY A 196 -3.91 -17.59 17.93
N ASP A 197 -2.92 -18.32 17.43
CA ASP A 197 -2.93 -19.12 16.21
C ASP A 197 -3.96 -20.28 16.18
N ASP A 198 -4.47 -20.71 17.34
CA ASP A 198 -5.48 -21.78 17.45
C ASP A 198 -6.93 -21.26 17.63
N GLY A 199 -7.07 -19.96 17.91
CA GLY A 199 -8.33 -19.24 18.11
C GLY A 199 -9.11 -19.68 19.36
N MET A 200 -8.42 -20.18 20.39
CA MET A 200 -9.00 -20.62 21.66
C MET A 200 -8.41 -19.80 22.82
N PRO A 201 -9.20 -19.43 23.83
CA PRO A 201 -8.67 -18.70 24.98
C PRO A 201 -7.92 -19.61 25.97
N GLY A 202 -6.85 -19.10 26.56
CA GLY A 202 -6.13 -19.70 27.69
C GLY A 202 -5.19 -20.83 27.30
N THR A 203 -4.76 -20.88 26.05
CA THR A 203 -3.87 -21.90 25.45
C THR A 203 -2.40 -21.52 25.52
N ALA A 204 -2.10 -20.24 25.75
CA ALA A 204 -0.75 -19.67 25.80
C ALA A 204 0.06 -19.97 24.53
N ASP A 205 -0.62 -20.05 23.38
CA ASP A 205 -0.01 -20.18 22.07
C ASP A 205 0.49 -18.83 21.55
N ALA A 206 1.24 -18.88 20.45
CA ALA A 206 1.86 -17.68 19.89
C ALA A 206 0.78 -16.72 19.37
N GLY A 207 0.91 -15.44 19.72
CA GLY A 207 -0.05 -14.39 19.36
C GLY A 207 -1.03 -14.04 20.47
N GLU A 208 -1.37 -14.98 21.36
CA GLU A 208 -2.39 -14.74 22.39
C GLU A 208 -2.01 -13.58 23.34
N GLY A 209 -2.80 -12.52 23.32
CA GLY A 209 -2.69 -11.39 24.24
C GLY A 209 -1.62 -10.36 23.86
N ASP A 210 -1.06 -10.41 22.65
CA ASP A 210 0.06 -9.56 22.25
C ASP A 210 -0.35 -8.14 21.81
N GLY A 211 -1.66 -7.91 21.64
CA GLY A 211 -2.22 -6.61 21.27
C GLY A 211 -2.39 -6.37 19.77
N ILE A 212 -1.92 -7.30 18.94
CA ILE A 212 -2.05 -7.32 17.48
C ILE A 212 -3.03 -8.44 17.14
N ILE A 213 -3.91 -8.20 16.16
CA ILE A 213 -4.78 -9.26 15.65
C ILE A 213 -4.28 -9.60 14.25
N THR A 214 -3.65 -10.75 14.08
CA THR A 214 -3.13 -11.18 12.79
C THR A 214 -4.27 -11.58 11.84
N ALA A 215 -4.02 -11.56 10.53
CA ALA A 215 -4.95 -12.10 9.53
C ALA A 215 -5.38 -13.55 9.86
N ARG A 216 -4.48 -14.31 10.49
CA ARG A 216 -4.77 -15.66 10.95
C ARG A 216 -5.79 -15.67 12.08
N GLU A 217 -5.61 -14.86 13.11
CA GLU A 217 -6.56 -14.77 14.23
C GLU A 217 -7.94 -14.29 13.76
N ILE A 218 -7.98 -13.34 12.82
CA ILE A 218 -9.23 -12.88 12.20
C ILE A 218 -10.02 -14.05 11.60
N ASP A 219 -9.36 -14.95 10.88
CA ASP A 219 -9.96 -16.13 10.24
C ASP A 219 -10.19 -17.31 11.23
N TRP A 220 -9.36 -17.48 12.26
CA TRP A 220 -9.41 -18.65 13.15
C TRP A 220 -10.40 -18.55 14.31
N VAL A 221 -10.67 -17.34 14.80
CA VAL A 221 -11.59 -17.12 15.93
C VAL A 221 -13.04 -17.12 15.45
N ARG A 222 -13.73 -18.23 15.70
CA ARG A 222 -15.10 -18.44 15.20
C ARG A 222 -16.13 -17.66 16.02
N PRO A 223 -17.38 -17.54 15.52
CA PRO A 223 -18.49 -16.92 16.25
C PRO A 223 -18.74 -17.47 17.66
N ALA A 224 -18.51 -18.77 17.88
CA ALA A 224 -18.66 -19.38 19.19
C ALA A 224 -17.65 -18.87 20.24
N GLN A 225 -16.51 -18.33 19.80
CA GLN A 225 -15.44 -17.77 20.64
C GLN A 225 -15.48 -16.23 20.68
N GLY A 226 -16.43 -15.60 19.99
CA GLY A 226 -16.59 -14.14 19.96
C GLY A 226 -16.19 -13.48 18.64
N GLY A 227 -15.41 -14.14 17.79
CA GLY A 227 -14.97 -13.61 16.49
C GLY A 227 -15.92 -13.85 15.32
N HIS A 228 -15.43 -13.68 14.10
CA HIS A 228 -16.20 -13.90 12.86
C HIS A 228 -15.50 -14.81 11.85
N GLY A 229 -14.41 -15.44 12.28
CA GLY A 229 -13.58 -16.31 11.46
C GLY A 229 -14.31 -17.54 10.95
N ASN A 230 -14.06 -17.89 9.69
CA ASN A 230 -14.63 -19.08 9.05
C ASN A 230 -13.62 -20.24 8.88
N ARG A 231 -12.33 -20.02 9.20
CA ARG A 231 -11.20 -20.98 9.06
C ARG A 231 -10.93 -21.39 7.62
N SER A 232 -11.13 -20.47 6.67
CA SER A 232 -10.85 -20.65 5.25
C SER A 232 -9.35 -20.60 4.93
N GLY A 233 -8.54 -20.04 5.82
CA GLY A 233 -7.15 -19.68 5.59
C GLY A 233 -6.97 -18.28 4.98
N ALA A 234 -8.04 -17.48 4.87
CA ALA A 234 -8.03 -16.14 4.32
C ALA A 234 -8.99 -15.20 5.07
N VAL A 235 -8.77 -13.90 4.94
CA VAL A 235 -9.70 -12.86 5.42
C VAL A 235 -10.63 -12.53 4.26
N ASP A 236 -11.72 -13.28 4.12
CA ASP A 236 -12.54 -13.29 2.91
C ASP A 236 -14.04 -13.03 3.14
N THR A 237 -14.47 -12.94 4.40
CA THR A 237 -15.84 -12.55 4.74
C THR A 237 -15.95 -11.07 5.07
N VAL A 238 -17.15 -10.51 4.86
CA VAL A 238 -17.47 -9.12 5.21
C VAL A 238 -17.25 -8.85 6.70
N ASP A 239 -17.52 -9.82 7.57
CA ASP A 239 -17.34 -9.66 9.01
C ASP A 239 -15.88 -9.76 9.44
N GLU A 240 -15.07 -10.62 8.81
CA GLU A 240 -13.62 -10.67 9.03
C GLU A 240 -12.93 -9.38 8.60
N LEU A 241 -13.35 -8.81 7.46
CA LEU A 241 -12.82 -7.56 6.95
C LEU A 241 -13.06 -6.37 7.89
N LYS A 242 -14.02 -6.46 8.82
CA LYS A 242 -14.24 -5.45 9.89
C LYS A 242 -13.14 -5.45 10.95
N TYR A 243 -12.23 -6.41 10.96
CA TYR A 243 -11.11 -6.42 11.91
C TYR A 243 -9.81 -5.84 11.33
N VAL A 244 -9.72 -5.67 10.02
CA VAL A 244 -8.50 -5.17 9.36
C VAL A 244 -8.35 -3.67 9.60
N THR A 245 -7.45 -3.22 10.46
CA THR A 245 -7.24 -1.77 10.73
C THR A 245 -5.96 -1.24 10.12
N THR A 246 -5.02 -2.12 9.82
CA THR A 246 -3.69 -1.77 9.31
C THR A 246 -3.29 -2.75 8.22
N LEU A 247 -2.62 -2.24 7.20
CA LEU A 247 -1.94 -3.04 6.19
C LEU A 247 -0.44 -2.86 6.34
N GLU A 248 0.30 -3.96 6.44
CA GLU A 248 1.71 -3.96 6.09
C GLU A 248 1.86 -4.04 4.57
N LEU A 249 2.67 -3.17 4.01
CA LEU A 249 3.08 -3.16 2.62
C LEU A 249 4.53 -3.60 2.55
N TYR A 250 4.81 -4.55 1.68
CA TYR A 250 6.15 -4.99 1.34
C TYR A 250 6.38 -4.88 -0.15
N ALA A 251 7.54 -4.38 -0.57
CA ALA A 251 7.93 -4.43 -1.96
C ALA A 251 9.44 -4.53 -2.14
N GLU A 252 9.84 -5.22 -3.20
CA GLU A 252 11.21 -5.32 -3.69
C GLU A 252 11.30 -4.76 -5.09
N CYS A 253 12.42 -4.09 -5.40
CA CYS A 253 12.72 -3.61 -6.73
C CYS A 253 14.05 -4.21 -7.21
N ASP A 254 14.02 -4.82 -8.39
CA ASP A 254 15.17 -5.34 -9.11
C ASP A 254 15.31 -4.51 -10.39
N TYR A 255 16.03 -3.40 -10.29
CA TYR A 255 16.05 -2.39 -11.35
C TYR A 255 16.83 -2.89 -12.57
N ASN A 256 17.88 -3.68 -12.36
CA ASN A 256 18.71 -4.22 -13.45
C ASN A 256 18.23 -5.56 -14.00
N SER A 257 17.17 -6.13 -13.43
CA SER A 257 16.57 -7.41 -13.83
C SER A 257 17.56 -8.58 -13.79
N ASP A 258 18.46 -8.59 -12.81
CA ASP A 258 19.43 -9.67 -12.62
C ASP A 258 18.91 -10.82 -11.73
N GLY A 259 17.66 -10.73 -11.28
CA GLY A 259 17.01 -11.70 -10.42
C GLY A 259 17.33 -11.49 -8.94
N ARG A 260 18.01 -10.40 -8.56
CA ARG A 260 18.25 -10.02 -7.16
C ARG A 260 17.67 -8.64 -6.89
N PRO A 261 17.00 -8.44 -5.76
CA PRO A 261 16.49 -7.13 -5.40
C PRO A 261 17.66 -6.16 -5.12
N ASP A 262 17.63 -5.01 -5.79
CA ASP A 262 18.53 -3.89 -5.53
C ASP A 262 18.11 -3.14 -4.25
N SER A 263 16.80 -3.08 -3.99
CA SER A 263 16.23 -2.45 -2.80
C SER A 263 14.93 -3.14 -2.38
N PHE A 264 14.59 -3.02 -1.09
CA PHE A 264 13.30 -3.43 -0.55
C PHE A 264 12.82 -2.39 0.46
N LEU A 265 11.50 -2.31 0.62
CA LEU A 265 10.87 -1.44 1.59
C LEU A 265 9.68 -2.15 2.24
N ARG A 266 9.51 -1.89 3.53
CA ARG A 266 8.37 -2.35 4.32
C ARG A 266 7.82 -1.17 5.11
N THR A 267 6.50 -0.99 5.11
CA THR A 267 5.81 0.04 5.90
C THR A 267 4.45 -0.47 6.35
N HIS A 268 3.85 0.23 7.29
CA HIS A 268 2.45 0.05 7.65
C HIS A 268 1.64 1.26 7.20
N VAL A 269 0.39 1.01 6.81
CA VAL A 269 -0.61 2.04 6.53
C VAL A 269 -1.85 1.72 7.39
N SER A 270 -2.26 2.70 8.17
CA SER A 270 -3.45 2.61 9.03
C SER A 270 -4.42 3.72 8.63
N PRO A 271 -5.41 3.44 7.77
CA PRO A 271 -6.39 4.43 7.35
C PRO A 271 -7.20 4.92 8.56
N PRO A 272 -7.32 6.25 8.78
CA PRO A 272 -7.92 6.80 9.98
C PRO A 272 -9.45 6.62 10.06
N LEU A 273 -10.14 6.49 8.92
CA LEU A 273 -11.60 6.39 8.88
C LEU A 273 -12.11 4.97 9.12
N VAL A 274 -11.30 3.95 8.81
CA VAL A 274 -11.66 2.54 9.00
C VAL A 274 -12.11 2.22 10.43
N PRO A 275 -11.36 2.60 11.50
CA PRO A 275 -11.82 2.37 12.87
C PRO A 275 -13.06 3.19 13.26
N LEU A 276 -13.28 4.34 12.63
CA LEU A 276 -14.41 5.23 12.95
C LEU A 276 -15.73 4.69 12.42
N ARG A 277 -15.77 4.27 11.14
CA ARG A 277 -16.99 3.72 10.53
C ARG A 277 -17.49 2.48 11.24
N ARG A 278 -16.58 1.60 11.67
CA ARG A 278 -16.93 0.33 12.32
C ARG A 278 -17.56 0.46 13.71
N ARG A 279 -17.49 1.65 14.32
CA ARG A 279 -18.10 1.93 15.63
C ARG A 279 -19.51 2.49 15.52
N ARG A 280 -19.93 2.91 14.33
CA ARG A 280 -21.30 3.31 14.01
C ARG A 280 -22.08 2.07 13.57
#